data_AF-K9S7C1-F1
#
_entry.id   AF-K9S7C1-F1
#
_cell.length_a   1.000
_cell.length_b   1.000
_cell.length_c   1.000
_cell.angle_alpha   90.00
_cell.angle_beta   90.00
_cell.angle_gamma   90.00
#
_symmetry.space_group_name_H-M   'P 1'
#
loop_
_entity.id
_entity.type
_entity.pdbx_description
1 polymer ?
#
loop_
_entity_poly.entity_id
_entity_poly.type
_entity_poly.pdbx_seq_one_letter_code
_entity_poly.pdbx_strand_id
1 'polypeptide(L)'
;MPQLEASLELDFHSETYKDAYSRINAIVIEGEQEAYENYLKLAELLPDNQDELVRLSKMESRHKKGFQACGRNLEVTPDMDFAKAFFADLHRNFQEAAAQGKVVTCLLIQSLIIECFAIAAYNIYIPVADDFARKVTEGVVKDEYSHLNFGEEWLKANFEASKAELEEANRQNLPLVWRMLNQVEQDAKTLAMEKDALVEDFMIQYGEALDNIGFTTREIMRMSAYGLATI
;
A
#
# COMPACT_ATOMS: atom_id res chain seq x y z
N MET A 1 -23.35 -29.09 -12.87
CA MET A 1 -23.65 -27.66 -12.71
C MET A 1 -23.02 -27.22 -11.40
N PRO A 2 -21.88 -26.52 -11.40
CA PRO A 2 -21.53 -25.66 -10.28
C PRO A 2 -22.48 -24.44 -10.35
N GLN A 3 -22.83 -23.68 -9.32
CA GLN A 3 -22.21 -23.38 -8.05
C GLN A 3 -23.36 -22.86 -7.16
N LEU A 4 -23.53 -23.46 -5.98
CA LEU A 4 -24.41 -22.96 -4.93
C LEU A 4 -23.50 -22.59 -3.76
N GLU A 5 -22.68 -21.56 -3.97
CA GLU A 5 -22.07 -20.84 -2.86
C GLU A 5 -22.97 -19.65 -2.61
N ALA A 6 -23.75 -19.74 -1.53
CA ALA A 6 -24.42 -18.59 -0.98
C ALA A 6 -23.33 -17.55 -0.68
N SER A 7 -23.26 -16.48 -1.46
CA SER A 7 -22.64 -15.24 -1.02
C SER A 7 -23.29 -14.91 0.32
N LEU A 8 -22.50 -14.96 1.39
CA LEU A 8 -22.88 -14.31 2.63
C LEU A 8 -22.98 -12.83 2.25
N GLU A 9 -24.20 -12.35 2.08
CA GLU A 9 -24.46 -10.95 1.79
C GLU A 9 -23.95 -10.15 3.00
N LEU A 10 -22.90 -9.34 2.79
CA LEU A 10 -22.29 -8.55 3.84
C LEU A 10 -23.29 -7.49 4.33
N ASP A 11 -23.57 -7.47 5.63
CA ASP A 11 -24.34 -6.40 6.24
C ASP A 11 -23.43 -5.21 6.57
N PHE A 12 -23.31 -4.29 5.62
CA PHE A 12 -22.53 -3.06 5.72
C PHE A 12 -22.99 -2.11 6.85
N HIS A 13 -24.20 -2.31 7.38
CA HIS A 13 -24.78 -1.50 8.45
C HIS A 13 -24.67 -2.15 9.82
N SER A 14 -24.17 -3.38 9.91
CA SER A 14 -23.91 -4.03 11.19
C SER A 14 -22.81 -3.32 11.98
N GLU A 15 -22.95 -3.27 13.31
CA GLU A 15 -21.94 -2.67 14.19
C GLU A 15 -20.58 -3.37 14.05
N THR A 16 -20.58 -4.69 13.83
CA THR A 16 -19.35 -5.47 13.60
C THR A 16 -18.64 -5.01 12.32
N TYR A 17 -19.36 -4.82 11.21
CA TYR A 17 -18.77 -4.31 9.98
C TYR A 17 -18.26 -2.88 10.18
N LYS A 18 -19.06 -2.00 10.76
CA LYS A 18 -18.70 -0.58 10.97
C LYS A 18 -17.49 -0.42 11.90
N ASP A 19 -17.37 -1.24 12.94
CA ASP A 19 -16.20 -1.26 13.83
C ASP A 19 -14.93 -1.66 13.07
N ALA A 20 -14.94 -2.77 12.33
CA ALA A 20 -13.79 -3.18 11.53
C ALA A 20 -13.47 -2.15 10.42
N TYR A 21 -14.50 -1.63 9.75
CA TYR A 21 -14.37 -0.62 8.72
C TYR A 21 -13.74 0.67 9.27
N SER A 22 -14.00 1.03 10.53
CA SER A 22 -13.40 2.23 11.13
C SER A 22 -11.88 2.21 11.12
N ARG A 23 -11.27 1.04 11.34
CA ARG A 23 -9.82 0.85 11.36
C ARG A 23 -9.25 0.67 9.95
N ILE A 24 -9.89 -0.15 9.10
CA ILE A 24 -9.44 -0.35 7.72
C ILE A 24 -9.53 0.94 6.91
N ASN A 25 -10.66 1.65 6.99
CA ASN A 25 -10.82 2.94 6.32
C ASN A 25 -9.84 3.99 6.84
N ALA A 26 -9.53 3.98 8.14
CA ALA A 26 -8.51 4.87 8.70
C ALA A 26 -7.11 4.56 8.18
N ILE A 27 -6.73 3.28 8.10
CA ILE A 27 -5.46 2.85 7.50
C ILE A 27 -5.32 3.40 6.09
N VAL A 28 -6.34 3.21 5.24
CA VAL A 28 -6.28 3.72 3.87
C VAL A 28 -6.16 5.26 3.86
N ILE A 29 -6.95 5.98 4.67
CA ILE A 29 -6.85 7.45 4.75
C ILE A 29 -5.45 7.92 5.20
N GLU A 30 -4.86 7.26 6.18
CA GLU A 30 -3.53 7.61 6.70
C GLU A 30 -2.44 7.27 5.67
N GLY A 31 -2.51 6.10 5.03
CA GLY A 31 -1.58 5.71 3.97
C GLY A 31 -1.56 6.74 2.83
N GLU A 32 -2.73 7.22 2.41
CA GLU A 32 -2.87 8.27 1.40
C GLU A 32 -2.33 9.64 1.88
N GLN A 33 -2.47 9.94 3.18
CA GLN A 33 -1.88 11.16 3.75
C GLN A 33 -0.35 11.07 3.78
N GLU A 34 0.20 9.93 4.21
CA GLU A 34 1.64 9.70 4.21
C GLU A 34 2.19 9.69 2.80
N ALA A 35 1.52 9.06 1.83
CA ALA A 35 1.93 9.07 0.43
C ALA A 35 2.00 10.50 -0.14
N TYR A 36 0.99 11.34 0.15
CA TYR A 36 1.04 12.77 -0.19
C TYR A 36 2.30 13.46 0.36
N GLU A 37 2.62 13.24 1.63
CA GLU A 37 3.78 13.86 2.29
C GLU A 37 5.11 13.29 1.77
N ASN A 38 5.17 11.99 1.53
CA ASN A 38 6.33 11.27 1.03
C ASN A 38 6.69 11.72 -0.39
N TYR A 39 5.70 11.88 -1.28
CA TYR A 39 5.93 12.39 -2.63
C TYR A 39 6.40 13.85 -2.63
N LEU A 40 5.87 14.70 -1.74
CA LEU A 40 6.42 16.05 -1.57
C LEU A 40 7.87 16.02 -1.09
N LYS A 41 8.20 15.10 -0.17
CA LYS A 41 9.57 14.95 0.32
C LYS A 41 10.51 14.43 -0.77
N LEU A 42 10.08 13.47 -1.57
CA LEU A 42 10.81 12.99 -2.74
C LEU A 42 11.03 14.12 -3.76
N ALA A 43 10.06 15.01 -3.94
CA ALA A 43 10.20 16.16 -4.84
C ALA A 43 11.30 17.14 -4.40
N GLU A 44 11.61 17.21 -3.10
CA GLU A 44 12.77 17.94 -2.57
C GLU A 44 14.09 17.21 -2.84
N LEU A 45 14.09 15.87 -2.74
CA LEU A 45 15.28 15.02 -2.93
C LEU A 45 15.63 14.82 -4.41
N LEU A 46 14.65 14.90 -5.30
CA LEU A 46 14.76 14.73 -6.75
C LEU A 46 14.23 15.98 -7.47
N PRO A 47 14.97 17.11 -7.43
CA PRO A 47 14.50 18.38 -7.97
C PRO A 47 14.21 18.32 -9.48
N ASP A 48 14.93 17.49 -10.23
CA ASP A 48 14.69 17.30 -11.67
C ASP A 48 13.36 16.58 -11.98
N ASN A 49 12.78 15.91 -10.99
CA ASN A 49 11.49 15.22 -11.08
C ASN A 49 10.38 15.91 -10.25
N GLN A 50 10.63 17.13 -9.76
CA GLN A 50 9.76 17.82 -8.82
C GLN A 50 8.31 17.95 -9.31
N ASP A 51 8.11 18.39 -10.55
CA ASP A 51 6.77 18.62 -11.10
C ASP A 51 5.93 17.33 -11.13
N GLU A 52 6.56 16.22 -11.49
CA GLU A 52 5.91 14.92 -11.54
C GLU A 52 5.58 14.41 -10.13
N LEU A 53 6.54 14.47 -9.21
CA LEU A 53 6.34 14.06 -7.81
C LEU A 53 5.26 14.91 -7.10
N VAL A 54 5.21 16.21 -7.38
CA VAL A 54 4.13 17.09 -6.90
C VAL A 54 2.78 16.71 -7.54
N ARG A 55 2.76 16.25 -8.80
CA ARG A 55 1.54 15.72 -9.44
C ARG A 55 1.04 14.46 -8.75
N LEU A 56 1.94 13.52 -8.44
CA LEU A 56 1.64 12.27 -7.71
C LEU A 56 1.10 12.59 -6.31
N SER A 57 1.77 13.45 -5.53
CA SER A 57 1.23 13.85 -4.20
C SER A 57 -0.22 14.37 -4.28
N LYS A 58 -0.52 15.23 -5.25
CA LYS A 58 -1.88 15.76 -5.42
C LYS A 58 -2.90 14.67 -5.77
N MET A 59 -2.47 13.55 -6.34
CA MET A 59 -3.29 12.37 -6.62
C MET A 59 -3.70 11.69 -5.32
N GLU A 60 -2.76 11.41 -4.43
CA GLU A 60 -3.03 10.85 -3.09
C GLU A 60 -3.95 11.72 -2.26
N SER A 61 -3.78 13.05 -2.34
CA SER A 61 -4.70 13.98 -1.68
C SER A 61 -6.15 13.87 -2.19
N ARG A 62 -6.36 13.44 -3.44
CA ARG A 62 -7.69 13.14 -4.01
C ARG A 62 -8.17 11.76 -3.58
N HIS A 63 -7.32 10.74 -3.62
CA HIS A 63 -7.64 9.38 -3.16
C HIS A 63 -8.09 9.39 -1.69
N LYS A 64 -7.32 10.04 -0.82
CA LYS A 64 -7.69 10.29 0.59
C LYS A 64 -9.10 10.85 0.74
N LYS A 65 -9.47 11.86 -0.05
CA LYS A 65 -10.81 12.47 -0.01
C LYS A 65 -11.90 11.51 -0.47
N GLY A 66 -11.58 10.64 -1.44
CA GLY A 66 -12.41 9.53 -1.88
C GLY A 66 -12.70 8.56 -0.74
N PHE A 67 -11.66 8.05 -0.08
CA PHE A 67 -11.81 7.11 1.04
C PHE A 67 -12.47 7.75 2.28
N GLN A 68 -12.22 9.04 2.54
CA GLN A 68 -13.01 9.78 3.53
C GLN A 68 -14.51 9.84 3.18
N ALA A 69 -14.87 9.85 1.89
CA ALA A 69 -16.26 9.78 1.46
C ALA A 69 -16.85 8.38 1.68
N CYS A 70 -16.06 7.31 1.50
CA CYS A 70 -16.50 5.94 1.79
C CYS A 70 -16.88 5.77 3.28
N GLY A 71 -16.04 6.24 4.20
CA GLY A 71 -16.38 6.26 5.63
C GLY A 71 -17.65 7.06 5.94
N ARG A 72 -17.84 8.24 5.33
CA ARG A 72 -19.08 9.03 5.49
C ARG A 72 -20.32 8.31 4.94
N ASN A 73 -20.19 7.59 3.83
CA ASN A 73 -21.29 6.85 3.22
C ASN A 73 -21.84 5.77 4.15
N LEU A 74 -20.97 5.11 4.92
CA LEU A 74 -21.35 4.08 5.89
C LEU A 74 -21.60 4.62 7.30
N GLU A 75 -21.58 5.94 7.48
CA GLU A 75 -21.69 6.60 8.79
C GLU A 75 -20.66 6.07 9.81
N VAL A 76 -19.42 5.87 9.34
CA VAL A 76 -18.29 5.38 10.12
C VAL A 76 -17.33 6.54 10.40
N THR A 77 -16.92 6.68 11.66
CA THR A 77 -15.82 7.59 12.03
C THR A 77 -14.51 6.78 11.98
N PRO A 78 -13.53 7.16 11.14
CA PRO A 78 -12.27 6.43 11.05
C PRO A 78 -11.42 6.59 12.32
N ASP A 79 -10.84 5.48 12.79
CA ASP A 79 -9.89 5.46 13.91
C ASP A 79 -8.48 5.86 13.46
N MET A 80 -8.25 7.17 13.38
CA MET A 80 -6.98 7.72 12.89
C MET A 80 -5.80 7.46 13.83
N ASP A 81 -6.04 7.26 15.14
CA ASP A 81 -4.97 6.98 16.09
C ASP A 81 -4.44 5.55 15.89
N PHE A 82 -5.33 4.60 15.63
CA PHE A 82 -4.95 3.25 15.20
C PHE A 82 -4.14 3.28 13.90
N ALA A 83 -4.59 4.03 12.89
CA ALA A 83 -3.93 4.09 11.59
C ALA A 83 -2.50 4.69 11.66
N LYS A 84 -2.31 5.76 12.45
CA LYS A 84 -0.97 6.32 12.68
C LYS A 84 -0.04 5.35 13.38
N ALA A 85 -0.55 4.62 14.37
CA ALA A 85 0.24 3.60 15.06
C ALA A 85 0.59 2.43 14.13
N PHE A 86 -0.31 2.09 13.20
CA PHE A 86 -0.13 1.04 12.20
C PHE A 86 1.04 1.33 11.25
N PHE A 87 1.17 2.57 10.75
CA PHE A 87 2.26 2.96 9.84
C PHE A 87 3.54 3.45 10.52
N ALA A 88 3.51 3.74 11.82
CA ALA A 88 4.57 4.46 12.54
C ALA A 88 6.01 3.97 12.26
N ASP A 89 6.24 2.66 12.17
CA ASP A 89 7.58 2.11 11.91
C ASP A 89 8.02 2.32 10.47
N LEU A 90 7.14 2.09 9.50
CA LEU A 90 7.44 2.30 8.08
C LEU A 90 7.62 3.79 7.79
N HIS A 91 6.76 4.62 8.38
CA HIS A 91 6.87 6.08 8.34
C HIS A 91 8.22 6.56 8.89
N ARG A 92 8.61 6.08 10.08
CA ARG A 92 9.91 6.42 10.68
C ARG A 92 11.07 6.02 9.76
N ASN A 93 11.05 4.82 9.19
CA ASN A 93 12.11 4.38 8.28
C ASN A 93 12.20 5.27 7.03
N PHE A 94 11.06 5.72 6.49
CA PHE A 94 11.04 6.69 5.40
C PHE A 94 11.67 8.04 5.83
N GLN A 95 11.23 8.60 6.96
CA GLN A 95 11.75 9.89 7.46
C GLN A 95 13.26 9.85 7.73
N GLU A 96 13.75 8.76 8.33
CA GLU A 96 15.18 8.56 8.59
C GLU A 96 15.98 8.43 7.30
N ALA A 97 15.47 7.73 6.29
CA ALA A 97 16.08 7.63 4.98
C ALA A 97 16.11 8.99 4.27
N ALA A 98 15.00 9.72 4.29
CA ALA A 98 14.90 11.04 3.68
C ALA A 98 15.86 12.05 4.33
N ALA A 99 16.00 12.03 5.66
CA ALA A 99 16.95 12.86 6.39
C ALA A 99 18.42 12.56 6.03
N GLN A 100 18.71 11.33 5.60
CA GLN A 100 20.04 10.88 5.15
C GLN A 100 20.25 11.06 3.63
N GLY A 101 19.25 11.54 2.89
CA GLY A 101 19.31 11.62 1.43
C GLY A 101 19.28 10.27 0.72
N LYS A 102 18.81 9.21 1.39
CA LYS A 102 18.70 7.84 0.86
C LYS A 102 17.46 7.70 -0.01
N VAL A 103 17.53 8.27 -1.21
CA VAL A 103 16.40 8.29 -2.15
C VAL A 103 15.96 6.89 -2.58
N VAL A 104 16.90 5.95 -2.69
CA VAL A 104 16.61 4.56 -3.07
C VAL A 104 15.78 3.87 -1.99
N THR A 105 16.15 3.99 -0.71
CA THR A 105 15.30 3.51 0.40
C THR A 105 13.93 4.19 0.41
N CYS A 106 13.85 5.51 0.19
CA CYS A 106 12.57 6.23 0.17
C CYS A 106 11.64 5.73 -0.95
N LEU A 107 12.18 5.53 -2.17
CA LEU A 107 11.43 5.00 -3.32
C LEU A 107 11.01 3.55 -3.11
N LEU A 108 11.84 2.71 -2.48
CA LEU A 108 11.44 1.35 -2.15
C LEU A 108 10.27 1.32 -1.15
N ILE A 109 10.29 2.18 -0.12
CA ILE A 109 9.21 2.22 0.87
C ILE A 109 7.92 2.75 0.22
N GLN A 110 7.97 3.94 -0.39
CA GLN A 110 6.77 4.55 -0.95
C GLN A 110 6.33 3.85 -2.24
N SER A 111 7.16 3.92 -3.28
CA SER A 111 6.74 3.57 -4.64
C SER A 111 6.69 2.07 -4.92
N LEU A 112 7.23 1.22 -4.04
CA LEU A 112 7.12 -0.24 -4.18
C LEU A 112 6.32 -0.85 -3.03
N ILE A 113 6.79 -0.77 -1.79
CA ILE A 113 6.14 -1.46 -0.67
C ILE A 113 4.73 -0.92 -0.43
N ILE A 114 4.56 0.39 -0.27
CA ILE A 114 3.27 1.00 0.02
C ILE A 114 2.33 0.87 -1.19
N GLU A 115 2.79 1.18 -2.41
CA GLU A 115 1.93 1.06 -3.60
C GLU A 115 1.47 -0.38 -3.84
N CYS A 116 2.37 -1.38 -3.78
CA CYS A 116 1.98 -2.78 -3.95
C CYS A 116 1.02 -3.23 -2.85
N PHE A 117 1.19 -2.74 -1.60
CA PHE A 117 0.27 -3.04 -0.51
C PHE A 117 -1.10 -2.41 -0.73
N ALA A 118 -1.16 -1.17 -1.21
CA ALA A 118 -2.39 -0.46 -1.53
C ALA A 118 -3.14 -1.14 -2.69
N ILE A 119 -2.46 -1.41 -3.81
CA ILE A 119 -3.04 -2.11 -4.97
C ILE A 119 -3.60 -3.47 -4.55
N ALA A 120 -2.86 -4.25 -3.76
CA ALA A 120 -3.34 -5.52 -3.23
C ALA A 120 -4.61 -5.37 -2.38
N ALA A 121 -4.59 -4.44 -1.42
CA ALA A 121 -5.77 -4.18 -0.59
C ALA A 121 -6.97 -3.76 -1.42
N TYR A 122 -6.77 -2.91 -2.42
CA TYR A 122 -7.84 -2.40 -3.28
C TYR A 122 -8.44 -3.47 -4.19
N ASN A 123 -7.59 -4.29 -4.82
CA ASN A 123 -8.02 -5.41 -5.66
C ASN A 123 -8.86 -6.43 -4.88
N ILE A 124 -8.45 -6.73 -3.65
CA ILE A 124 -9.18 -7.68 -2.78
C ILE A 124 -10.45 -7.04 -2.19
N TYR A 125 -10.48 -5.73 -1.96
CA TYR A 125 -11.65 -5.03 -1.44
C TYR A 125 -12.76 -4.82 -2.48
N ILE A 126 -12.43 -4.51 -3.74
CA ILE A 126 -13.41 -4.18 -4.81
C ILE A 126 -14.56 -5.20 -4.93
N PRO A 127 -14.33 -6.53 -4.93
CA PRO A 127 -15.40 -7.52 -5.06
C PRO A 127 -16.37 -7.53 -3.88
N VAL A 128 -15.92 -7.14 -2.68
CA VAL A 128 -16.67 -7.22 -1.41
C VAL A 128 -17.11 -5.85 -0.87
N ALA A 129 -16.71 -4.76 -1.53
CA ALA A 129 -17.10 -3.40 -1.20
C ALA A 129 -18.59 -3.12 -1.49
N ASP A 130 -19.18 -2.17 -0.75
CA ASP A 130 -20.47 -1.58 -1.10
C ASP A 130 -20.37 -0.81 -2.43
N ASP A 131 -21.50 -0.58 -3.10
CA ASP A 131 -21.52 0.03 -4.45
C ASP A 131 -20.84 1.40 -4.53
N PHE A 132 -20.92 2.21 -3.47
CA PHE A 132 -20.28 3.52 -3.45
C PHE A 132 -18.76 3.36 -3.33
N ALA A 133 -18.30 2.61 -2.33
CA ALA A 133 -16.87 2.42 -2.10
C ALA A 133 -16.21 1.67 -3.26
N ARG A 134 -16.88 0.67 -3.86
CA ARG A 134 -16.39 -0.04 -5.06
C ARG A 134 -16.03 0.94 -6.18
N LYS A 135 -16.94 1.85 -6.52
CA LYS A 135 -16.72 2.82 -7.60
C LYS A 135 -15.59 3.79 -7.30
N VAL A 136 -15.42 4.19 -6.04
CA VAL A 136 -14.30 5.02 -5.60
C VAL A 136 -12.98 4.25 -5.78
N THR A 137 -12.90 3.04 -5.22
CA THR A 137 -11.70 2.21 -5.25
C THR A 137 -11.30 1.81 -6.67
N GLU A 138 -12.24 1.47 -7.55
CA GLU A 138 -11.98 1.21 -8.99
C GLU A 138 -11.40 2.42 -9.72
N GLY A 139 -11.73 3.64 -9.28
CA GLY A 139 -11.13 4.87 -9.78
C GLY A 139 -9.70 5.03 -9.32
N VAL A 140 -9.45 4.80 -8.03
CA VAL A 140 -8.13 4.88 -7.40
C VAL A 140 -7.15 3.87 -8.00
N VAL A 141 -7.53 2.58 -8.13
CA VAL A 141 -6.65 1.54 -8.70
C VAL A 141 -6.11 1.89 -10.08
N LYS A 142 -6.90 2.59 -10.92
CA LYS A 142 -6.43 3.02 -12.26
C LYS A 142 -5.34 4.08 -12.17
N ASP A 143 -5.43 4.94 -11.16
CA ASP A 143 -4.46 5.99 -10.90
C ASP A 143 -3.18 5.42 -10.25
N GLU A 144 -3.30 4.42 -9.35
CA GLU A 144 -2.16 3.81 -8.62
C GLU A 144 -1.08 3.21 -9.53
N TYR A 145 -1.46 2.63 -10.67
CA TYR A 145 -0.47 2.13 -11.63
C TYR A 145 0.50 3.22 -12.13
N SER A 146 0.11 4.49 -12.06
CA SER A 146 1.02 5.60 -12.38
C SER A 146 2.05 5.87 -11.26
N HIS A 147 1.68 5.65 -9.99
CA HIS A 147 2.58 5.82 -8.83
C HIS A 147 3.70 4.78 -8.84
N LEU A 148 3.30 3.50 -8.91
CA LEU A 148 4.22 2.36 -9.00
C LEU A 148 5.22 2.55 -10.15
N ASN A 149 4.72 2.98 -11.31
CA ASN A 149 5.53 3.17 -12.51
C ASN A 149 6.61 4.25 -12.36
N PHE A 150 6.39 5.36 -11.62
CA PHE A 150 7.44 6.38 -11.44
C PHE A 150 8.64 5.81 -10.68
N GLY A 151 8.40 5.19 -9.53
CA GLY A 151 9.49 4.67 -8.70
C GLY A 151 10.20 3.50 -9.37
N GLU A 152 9.44 2.62 -10.03
CA GLU A 152 9.98 1.50 -10.80
C GLU A 152 10.93 1.98 -11.90
N GLU A 153 10.50 2.93 -12.75
CA GLU A 153 11.32 3.43 -13.85
C GLU A 153 12.54 4.22 -13.36
N TRP A 154 12.43 4.97 -12.26
CA TRP A 154 13.58 5.65 -11.67
C TRP A 154 14.60 4.63 -11.14
N LEU A 155 14.15 3.62 -10.39
CA LEU A 155 15.02 2.59 -9.80
C LEU A 155 15.66 1.72 -10.87
N LYS A 156 14.94 1.39 -11.93
CA LYS A 156 15.42 0.68 -13.11
C LYS A 156 16.53 1.44 -13.83
N ALA A 157 16.31 2.74 -14.08
CA ALA A 157 17.31 3.60 -14.71
C ALA A 157 18.60 3.72 -13.87
N ASN A 158 18.50 3.52 -12.55
CA ASN A 158 19.60 3.63 -11.59
C ASN A 158 19.98 2.28 -10.96
N PHE A 159 19.61 1.15 -11.57
CA PHE A 159 19.60 -0.16 -10.89
C PHE A 159 20.98 -0.57 -10.35
N GLU A 160 22.03 -0.50 -11.18
CA GLU A 160 23.38 -0.91 -10.77
C GLU A 160 23.90 -0.15 -9.55
N ALA A 161 23.58 1.15 -9.46
CA ALA A 161 23.96 1.98 -8.31
C ALA A 161 23.04 1.76 -7.10
N SER A 162 21.78 1.39 -7.34
CA SER A 162 20.73 1.29 -6.32
C SER A 162 20.63 -0.10 -5.69
N LYS A 163 21.08 -1.14 -6.38
CA LYS A 163 20.82 -2.55 -6.04
C LYS A 163 21.17 -2.92 -4.60
N ALA A 164 22.36 -2.55 -4.13
CA ALA A 164 22.79 -2.88 -2.77
C ALA A 164 21.94 -2.19 -1.69
N GLU A 165 21.54 -0.93 -1.92
CA GLU A 165 20.65 -0.21 -1.01
C GLU A 165 19.22 -0.76 -1.07
N LEU A 166 18.73 -1.17 -2.24
CA LEU A 166 17.43 -1.85 -2.40
C LEU A 166 17.36 -3.16 -1.61
N GLU A 167 18.41 -3.99 -1.68
CA GLU A 167 18.46 -5.25 -0.92
C GLU A 167 18.45 -5.01 0.60
N GLU A 168 19.17 -3.98 1.07
CA GLU A 168 19.20 -3.60 2.48
C GLU A 168 17.86 -3.00 2.94
N ALA A 169 17.31 -2.06 2.17
CA ALA A 169 16.02 -1.44 2.44
C ALA A 169 14.89 -2.48 2.45
N ASN A 170 14.90 -3.44 1.52
CA ASN A 170 13.97 -4.57 1.54
C ASN A 170 14.06 -5.39 2.83
N ARG A 171 15.29 -5.73 3.27
CA ARG A 171 15.50 -6.51 4.50
C ARG A 171 14.96 -5.80 5.74
N GLN A 172 15.04 -4.48 5.77
CA GLN A 172 14.58 -3.67 6.90
C GLN A 172 13.06 -3.44 6.88
N ASN A 173 12.44 -3.28 5.71
CA ASN A 173 11.07 -2.80 5.60
C ASN A 173 10.04 -3.89 5.26
N LEU A 174 10.41 -4.92 4.48
CA LEU A 174 9.47 -5.98 4.11
C LEU A 174 8.91 -6.76 5.32
N PRO A 175 9.66 -7.03 6.40
CA PRO A 175 9.11 -7.61 7.63
C PRO A 175 7.97 -6.79 8.25
N LEU A 176 7.98 -5.46 8.09
CA LEU A 176 6.93 -4.60 8.62
C LEU A 176 5.60 -4.84 7.90
N VAL A 177 5.63 -5.13 6.59
CA VAL A 177 4.44 -5.47 5.80
C VAL A 177 3.74 -6.71 6.34
N TRP A 178 4.50 -7.76 6.69
CA TRP A 178 3.89 -8.97 7.26
C TRP A 178 3.28 -8.73 8.62
N ARG A 179 3.94 -7.93 9.46
CA ARG A 179 3.38 -7.53 10.75
C ARG A 179 2.09 -6.72 10.55
N MET A 180 2.08 -5.80 9.59
CA MET A 180 0.91 -5.01 9.20
C MET A 180 -0.24 -5.93 8.75
N LEU A 181 0.01 -6.88 7.84
CA LEU A 181 -0.98 -7.87 7.39
C LEU A 181 -1.53 -8.73 8.53
N ASN A 182 -0.66 -9.15 9.47
CA ASN A 182 -1.09 -9.89 10.66
C ASN A 182 -1.96 -9.03 11.59
N GLN A 183 -1.65 -7.74 11.73
CA GLN A 183 -2.37 -6.82 12.62
C GLN A 183 -3.80 -6.53 12.15
N VAL A 184 -4.06 -6.58 10.83
CA VAL A 184 -5.38 -6.28 10.25
C VAL A 184 -6.20 -7.52 9.89
N GLU A 185 -5.68 -8.74 10.11
CA GLU A 185 -6.29 -9.99 9.68
C GLU A 185 -7.77 -10.12 10.09
N GLN A 186 -8.10 -9.79 11.34
CA GLN A 186 -9.45 -9.93 11.86
C GLN A 186 -10.43 -8.89 11.27
N ASP A 187 -9.96 -7.66 11.06
CA ASP A 187 -10.78 -6.59 10.47
C ASP A 187 -10.97 -6.83 8.97
N ALA A 188 -9.90 -7.18 8.26
CA ALA A 188 -9.95 -7.57 6.85
C ALA A 188 -10.92 -8.73 6.63
N LYS A 189 -10.86 -9.77 7.47
CA LYS A 189 -11.80 -10.90 7.43
C LYS A 189 -13.25 -10.48 7.67
N THR A 190 -13.50 -9.50 8.54
CA THR A 190 -14.83 -8.95 8.77
C THR A 190 -15.38 -8.24 7.52
N LEU A 191 -14.49 -7.64 6.74
CA LEU A 191 -14.78 -7.06 5.42
C LEU A 191 -14.76 -8.10 4.28
N ALA A 192 -14.66 -9.40 4.60
CA ALA A 192 -14.50 -10.50 3.64
C ALA A 192 -13.25 -10.41 2.75
N MET A 193 -12.19 -9.76 3.23
CA MET A 193 -10.88 -9.72 2.61
C MET A 193 -9.98 -10.77 3.26
N GLU A 194 -9.80 -11.90 2.58
CA GLU A 194 -8.96 -12.99 3.10
C GLU A 194 -7.48 -12.60 3.08
N LYS A 195 -6.80 -12.83 4.21
CA LYS A 195 -5.39 -12.50 4.37
C LYS A 195 -4.52 -13.18 3.31
N ASP A 196 -4.75 -14.46 3.04
CA ASP A 196 -3.96 -15.20 2.04
C ASP A 196 -4.06 -14.57 0.64
N ALA A 197 -5.23 -14.02 0.29
CA ALA A 197 -5.42 -13.30 -0.98
C ALA A 197 -4.68 -11.94 -0.99
N LEU A 198 -4.66 -11.23 0.14
CA LEU A 198 -3.86 -10.00 0.30
C LEU A 198 -2.36 -10.28 0.19
N VAL A 199 -1.89 -11.37 0.81
CA VAL A 199 -0.51 -11.85 0.72
C VAL A 199 -0.17 -12.17 -0.74
N GLU A 200 -1.01 -12.96 -1.42
CA GLU A 200 -0.77 -13.39 -2.79
C GLU A 200 -0.67 -12.20 -3.74
N ASP A 201 -1.66 -11.29 -3.73
CA ASP A 201 -1.66 -10.14 -4.66
C ASP A 201 -0.48 -9.20 -4.38
N PHE A 202 -0.16 -8.93 -3.11
CA PHE A 202 1.03 -8.14 -2.74
C PHE A 202 2.32 -8.76 -3.28
N MET A 203 2.51 -10.07 -3.13
CA MET A 203 3.71 -10.76 -3.58
C MET A 203 3.85 -10.78 -5.10
N ILE A 204 2.73 -10.87 -5.83
CA ILE A 204 2.72 -10.77 -7.29
C ILE A 204 3.15 -9.36 -7.70
N GLN A 205 2.46 -8.32 -7.23
CA GLN A 205 2.77 -6.93 -7.61
C GLN A 205 4.21 -6.53 -7.25
N TYR A 206 4.65 -6.85 -6.04
CA TYR A 206 6.00 -6.51 -5.58
C TYR A 206 7.08 -7.33 -6.32
N GLY A 207 6.80 -8.60 -6.61
CA GLY A 207 7.70 -9.44 -7.39
C GLY A 207 7.86 -8.96 -8.83
N GLU A 208 6.76 -8.58 -9.48
CA GLU A 208 6.77 -8.01 -10.83
C GLU A 208 7.53 -6.68 -10.88
N ALA A 209 7.31 -5.78 -9.92
CA ALA A 209 8.04 -4.52 -9.85
C ALA A 209 9.56 -4.72 -9.67
N LEU A 210 9.97 -5.67 -8.84
CA LEU A 210 11.39 -6.01 -8.68
C LEU A 210 12.00 -6.62 -9.95
N ASP A 211 11.26 -7.47 -10.67
CA ASP A 211 11.70 -8.04 -11.95
C ASP A 211 11.89 -6.93 -13.00
N ASN A 212 10.92 -6.02 -13.11
CA ASN A 212 10.98 -4.89 -14.05
C ASN A 212 12.15 -3.94 -13.76
N ILE A 213 12.51 -3.74 -12.48
CA ILE A 213 13.68 -2.95 -12.05
C ILE A 213 15.00 -3.63 -12.49
N GLY A 214 15.03 -4.96 -12.54
CA GLY A 214 16.20 -5.73 -13.01
C GLY A 214 16.68 -6.82 -12.05
N PHE A 215 15.95 -7.12 -10.98
CA PHE A 215 16.30 -8.27 -10.13
C PHE A 215 16.02 -9.59 -10.83
N THR A 216 16.88 -10.57 -10.63
CA THR A 216 16.64 -11.92 -11.13
C THR A 216 15.59 -12.65 -10.29
N THR A 217 14.91 -13.65 -10.86
CA THR A 217 13.98 -14.51 -10.11
C THR A 217 14.57 -15.06 -8.80
N ARG A 218 15.87 -15.43 -8.82
CA ARG A 218 16.56 -15.94 -7.61
C ARG A 218 16.73 -14.86 -6.53
N GLU A 219 16.96 -13.62 -6.93
CA GLU A 219 17.07 -12.48 -6.01
C GLU A 219 15.72 -12.10 -5.46
N ILE A 220 14.68 -12.03 -6.29
CA ILE A 220 13.30 -11.78 -5.89
C ILE A 220 12.87 -12.80 -4.83
N MET A 221 13.03 -14.10 -5.09
CA MET A 221 12.68 -15.15 -4.13
C MET A 221 13.41 -14.99 -2.78
N ARG A 222 14.67 -14.53 -2.81
CA ARG A 222 15.45 -14.27 -1.59
C ARG A 222 14.94 -13.03 -0.85
N MET A 223 14.64 -11.96 -1.59
CA MET A 223 14.09 -10.70 -1.06
C MET A 223 12.74 -10.94 -0.40
N SER A 224 11.86 -11.67 -1.08
CA SER A 224 10.56 -12.13 -0.60
C SER A 224 10.66 -12.95 0.69
N ALA A 225 11.60 -13.89 0.76
CA ALA A 225 11.78 -14.75 1.92
C ALA A 225 12.24 -14.00 3.19
N TYR A 226 12.90 -12.84 3.06
CA TYR A 226 13.30 -12.06 4.25
C TYR A 226 12.12 -11.59 5.07
N GLY A 227 11.01 -11.27 4.40
CA GLY A 227 9.83 -10.88 5.15
C GLY A 227 9.22 -12.08 5.91
N LEU A 228 9.24 -13.28 5.32
CA LEU A 228 8.77 -14.51 5.97
C LEU A 228 9.67 -14.97 7.13
N ALA A 229 10.93 -14.53 7.17
CA ALA A 229 11.90 -14.92 8.20
C ALA A 229 11.62 -14.30 9.59
N THR A 230 10.56 -13.50 9.71
CA THR A 230 10.14 -12.84 10.96
C THR A 230 8.80 -13.35 11.51
N ILE A 231 8.24 -14.41 10.90
CA ILE A 231 7.08 -15.17 11.38
C ILE A 231 7.54 -16.20 12.41
#